data_AF-A0A5U5S7S7-F1
#
_entry.id   AF-A0A5U5S7S7-F1
#
_cell.length_a   1.000
_cell.length_b   1.000
_cell.length_c   1.000
_cell.angle_alpha   90.00
_cell.angle_beta   90.00
_cell.angle_gamma   90.00
#
_symmetry.space_group_name_H-M   'P 1'
#
loop_
_entity.id
_entity.type
_entity.pdbx_description
1 polymer ?
#
loop_
_entity_poly.entity_id
_entity_poly.type
_entity_poly.pdbx_seq_one_letter_code
_entity_poly.pdbx_strand_id
1 'polypeptide(L)'
;GMGVESEIASTGIKNFMLSLTAGNSATKAQKQAMAFLKLNPRKLAEDMQKDSRGAMLKVLDSLAKVPKAKQAAVMNALFGKESLSAIAPLLTNLDLLRTNFDRVADAQEYGGSMQKEYASRASTTENQLVLLKNSVNAISVTLGDTFLPAINEA
;
A
#
# COMPACT_ATOMS: atom_id res chain seq x y z
N GLY A 1 -18.08 17.34 1.44
CA GLY A 1 -17.83 15.92 1.76
C GLY A 1 -16.54 15.43 1.12
N MET A 2 -16.52 15.31 -0.21
CA MET A 2 -15.47 14.62 -0.98
C MET A 2 -14.01 15.07 -0.74
N GLY A 3 -13.76 16.37 -0.48
CA GLY A 3 -12.39 16.86 -0.25
C GLY A 3 -11.75 16.33 1.04
N VAL A 4 -12.54 16.21 2.12
CA VAL A 4 -12.06 15.74 3.43
C VAL A 4 -11.82 14.23 3.39
N GLU A 5 -12.69 13.47 2.74
CA GLU A 5 -12.51 12.02 2.59
C GLU A 5 -11.29 11.67 1.73
N SER A 6 -11.05 12.42 0.66
CA SER A 6 -9.86 12.29 -0.17
C SER A 6 -8.57 12.60 0.61
N GLU A 7 -8.59 13.62 1.48
CA GLU A 7 -7.45 13.99 2.33
C GLU A 7 -7.15 12.93 3.40
N ILE A 8 -8.19 12.39 4.04
CA ILE A 8 -8.07 11.29 5.01
C ILE A 8 -7.53 10.03 4.32
N ALA A 9 -8.06 9.67 3.15
CA ALA A 9 -7.57 8.53 2.37
C ALA A 9 -6.09 8.69 1.99
N SER A 10 -5.71 9.88 1.50
CA SER A 10 -4.32 10.21 1.14
C SER A 10 -3.37 10.11 2.34
N THR A 11 -3.80 10.62 3.50
CA THR A 11 -3.03 10.54 4.76
C THR A 11 -2.88 9.08 5.21
N GLY A 12 -3.96 8.31 5.14
CA GLY A 12 -3.95 6.89 5.49
C GLY A 12 -2.98 6.08 4.62
N ILE A 13 -3.00 6.30 3.30
CA ILE A 13 -2.07 5.67 2.34
C ILE A 13 -0.63 6.12 2.61
N LYS A 14 -0.38 7.41 2.87
CA LYS A 14 0.95 7.92 3.21
C LYS A 14 1.52 7.21 4.44
N ASN A 15 0.74 7.11 5.51
CA ASN A 15 1.16 6.46 6.75
C ASN A 15 1.38 4.96 6.58
N PHE A 16 0.54 4.29 5.77
CA PHE A 16 0.76 2.90 5.35
C PHE A 16 2.14 2.73 4.71
N MET A 17 2.41 3.53 3.67
CA MET A 17 3.66 3.51 2.93
C MET A 17 4.88 3.76 3.81
N LEU A 18 4.83 4.81 4.64
CA LEU A 18 5.91 5.16 5.57
C LEU A 18 6.23 4.01 6.53
N SER A 19 5.21 3.32 7.03
CA SER A 19 5.39 2.17 7.92
C SER A 19 6.12 1.02 7.23
N LEU A 20 5.74 0.70 5.99
CA LEU A 20 6.36 -0.40 5.24
C LEU A 20 7.82 -0.12 4.87
N THR A 21 8.18 1.15 4.67
CA THR A 21 9.56 1.57 4.34
C THR A 21 10.38 1.96 5.57
N ALA A 22 9.81 1.96 6.77
CA ALA A 22 10.47 2.47 7.97
C ALA A 22 11.74 1.70 8.37
N GLY A 23 11.83 0.41 8.05
CA GLY A 23 13.02 -0.41 8.29
C GLY A 23 13.46 -0.37 9.76
N ASN A 24 14.73 -0.02 9.99
CA ASN A 24 15.29 0.10 11.34
C ASN A 24 14.69 1.27 12.15
N SER A 25 14.18 2.29 11.47
CA SER A 25 13.55 3.48 12.07
C SER A 25 12.12 3.23 12.52
N ALA A 26 11.56 2.04 12.28
CA ALA A 26 10.26 1.65 12.79
C ALA A 26 10.19 1.80 14.32
N THR A 27 9.07 2.35 14.81
CA THR A 27 8.83 2.53 16.24
C THR A 27 8.75 1.18 16.96
N LYS A 28 8.85 1.19 18.29
CA LYS A 28 8.73 -0.03 19.10
C LYS A 28 7.38 -0.75 18.86
N ALA A 29 6.29 0.01 18.78
CA ALA A 29 4.95 -0.53 18.52
C ALA A 29 4.86 -1.16 17.12
N GLN A 30 5.38 -0.49 16.09
CA GLN A 30 5.43 -1.03 14.73
C GLN A 30 6.25 -2.31 14.67
N LYS A 31 7.43 -2.34 15.30
CA LYS A 31 8.29 -3.54 15.36
C LYS A 31 7.57 -4.72 16.03
N GLN A 32 6.84 -4.48 17.12
CA GLN A 32 6.06 -5.51 17.81
C GLN A 32 4.92 -6.04 16.93
N ALA A 33 4.18 -5.15 16.27
CA ALA A 33 3.09 -5.55 15.38
C ALA A 33 3.62 -6.30 14.14
N MET A 34 4.74 -5.87 13.55
CA MET A 34 5.41 -6.60 12.47
C MET A 34 5.88 -7.97 12.93
N ALA A 35 6.48 -8.08 14.11
CA ALA A 35 6.89 -9.37 14.68
C ALA A 35 5.68 -10.31 14.91
N PHE A 36 4.55 -9.77 15.40
CA PHE A 36 3.30 -10.53 15.52
C PHE A 36 2.82 -11.07 14.17
N LEU A 37 2.99 -10.30 13.10
CA LEU A 37 2.73 -10.72 11.72
C LEU A 37 3.85 -11.57 11.09
N LYS A 38 4.90 -11.91 11.84
CA LYS A 38 6.10 -12.62 11.36
C LYS A 38 6.83 -11.88 10.23
N LEU A 39 6.80 -10.55 10.27
CA LEU A 39 7.49 -9.66 9.34
C LEU A 39 8.73 -9.06 10.02
N ASN A 40 9.85 -9.04 9.30
CA ASN A 40 11.04 -8.32 9.73
C ASN A 40 11.03 -6.91 9.13
N PRO A 41 11.13 -5.83 9.93
CA PRO A 41 11.05 -4.46 9.44
C PRO A 41 12.11 -4.10 8.40
N ARG A 42 13.38 -4.50 8.62
CA ARG A 42 14.48 -4.24 7.68
C ARG A 42 14.24 -4.96 6.36
N LYS A 43 13.91 -6.25 6.42
CA LYS A 43 13.60 -7.03 5.22
C LYS A 43 12.39 -6.47 4.49
N LEU A 44 11.35 -6.06 5.22
CA LEU A 44 10.16 -5.46 4.62
C LEU A 44 10.51 -4.17 3.87
N ALA A 45 11.35 -3.31 4.43
CA ALA A 45 11.81 -2.10 3.75
C ALA A 45 12.67 -2.41 2.51
N GLU A 46 13.51 -3.44 2.56
CA GLU A 46 14.27 -3.91 1.39
C GLU A 46 13.36 -4.53 0.32
N ASP A 47 12.37 -5.34 0.73
CA ASP A 47 11.36 -5.92 -0.14
C ASP A 47 10.52 -4.80 -0.78
N MET A 48 10.17 -3.73 -0.05
CA MET A 48 9.45 -2.56 -0.59
C MET A 48 10.23 -1.81 -1.67
N GLN A 49 11.56 -1.84 -1.64
CA GLN A 49 12.40 -1.24 -2.68
C GLN A 49 12.45 -2.13 -3.92
N LYS A 50 12.55 -3.45 -3.73
CA LYS A 50 12.72 -4.41 -4.84
C LYS A 50 11.40 -4.78 -5.51
N ASP A 51 10.38 -5.04 -4.71
CA ASP A 51 9.04 -5.48 -5.10
C ASP A 51 8.02 -4.92 -4.09
N SER A 52 7.74 -3.64 -4.21
CA SER A 52 6.74 -2.93 -3.40
C SER A 52 5.37 -3.60 -3.47
N ARG A 53 4.97 -4.09 -4.65
CA ARG A 53 3.70 -4.78 -4.86
C ARG A 53 3.63 -6.05 -4.00
N GLY A 54 4.59 -6.95 -4.15
CA GLY A 54 4.63 -8.20 -3.39
C GLY A 54 4.77 -7.96 -1.89
N ALA A 55 5.55 -6.96 -1.48
CA ALA A 55 5.69 -6.57 -0.09
C ALA A 55 4.37 -6.06 0.52
N MET A 56 3.65 -5.17 -0.17
CA MET A 56 2.33 -4.69 0.26
C MET A 56 1.31 -5.83 0.36
N LEU A 57 1.22 -6.68 -0.67
CA LEU A 57 0.32 -7.83 -0.67
C LEU A 57 0.64 -8.79 0.48
N LYS A 58 1.93 -9.07 0.72
CA LYS A 58 2.37 -9.92 1.84
C LYS A 58 1.93 -9.36 3.20
N VAL A 59 2.03 -8.05 3.41
CA VAL A 59 1.58 -7.43 4.67
C VAL A 59 0.07 -7.53 4.82
N LEU A 60 -0.67 -7.21 3.76
CA LEU A 60 -2.13 -7.28 3.76
C LEU A 60 -2.64 -8.71 3.93
N ASP A 61 -1.97 -9.70 3.33
CA ASP A 61 -2.26 -11.12 3.51
C ASP A 61 -1.98 -11.60 4.94
N SER A 62 -0.87 -11.15 5.52
CA SER A 62 -0.58 -11.43 6.93
C SER A 62 -1.65 -10.83 7.85
N LEU A 63 -2.12 -9.61 7.55
CA LEU A 63 -3.21 -8.96 8.30
C LEU A 63 -4.55 -9.67 8.12
N ALA A 64 -4.87 -10.16 6.92
CA ALA A 64 -6.10 -10.90 6.65
C ALA A 64 -6.19 -12.20 7.47
N LYS A 65 -5.04 -12.82 7.78
CA LYS A 65 -4.93 -14.02 8.63
C LYS A 65 -5.05 -13.75 10.12
N VAL A 66 -4.97 -12.49 10.56
CA VAL A 66 -5.19 -12.12 11.97
C VAL A 66 -6.67 -12.28 12.30
N PRO A 67 -7.05 -12.79 13.48
CA PRO A 67 -8.45 -12.84 13.91
C PRO A 67 -9.12 -11.47 13.79
N LYS A 68 -10.35 -11.41 13.24
CA LYS A 68 -11.07 -10.16 12.93
C LYS A 68 -11.09 -9.17 14.10
N ALA A 69 -11.33 -9.64 15.32
CA ALA A 69 -11.35 -8.84 16.54
C ALA A 69 -10.01 -8.12 16.86
N LYS A 70 -8.89 -8.59 16.29
CA LYS A 70 -7.55 -8.02 16.50
C LYS A 70 -7.05 -7.19 15.31
N GLN A 71 -7.68 -7.29 14.13
CA GLN A 71 -7.20 -6.64 12.90
C GLN A 71 -7.07 -5.13 13.06
N ALA A 72 -8.11 -4.47 13.59
CA ALA A 72 -8.10 -3.02 13.80
C ALA A 72 -6.97 -2.55 14.73
N ALA A 73 -6.72 -3.29 15.82
CA ALA A 73 -5.64 -2.97 16.77
C ALA A 73 -4.25 -3.14 16.13
N VAL A 74 -4.04 -4.22 15.38
CA VAL A 74 -2.77 -4.45 14.67
C VAL A 74 -2.54 -3.42 13.57
N MET A 75 -3.58 -3.08 12.80
CA MET A 75 -3.51 -2.00 11.80
C MET A 75 -3.17 -0.65 12.43
N ASN A 76 -3.80 -0.31 13.55
CA ASN A 76 -3.50 0.92 14.27
C ASN A 76 -2.04 0.95 14.76
N ALA A 77 -1.53 -0.17 15.28
CA ALA A 77 -0.15 -0.24 15.75
C ALA A 77 0.88 -0.14 14.61
N LEU A 78 0.53 -0.60 13.41
CA LEU A 78 1.40 -0.53 12.23
C LEU A 78 1.33 0.82 11.53
N PHE A 79 0.13 1.32 11.28
CA PHE A 79 -0.13 2.40 10.33
C PHE A 79 -0.71 3.66 10.99
N GLY A 80 -1.15 3.57 12.25
CA GLY A 80 -1.84 4.66 12.93
C GLY A 80 -3.34 4.69 12.65
N LYS A 81 -4.07 5.49 13.43
CA LYS A 81 -5.54 5.54 13.43
C LYS A 81 -6.11 6.03 12.09
N GLU A 82 -5.46 7.03 11.50
CA GLU A 82 -5.87 7.67 10.23
C GLU A 82 -5.81 6.70 9.05
N SER A 83 -5.03 5.64 9.16
CA SER A 83 -4.88 4.64 8.10
C SER A 83 -5.97 3.57 8.10
N LEU A 84 -6.78 3.45 9.15
CA LEU A 84 -7.77 2.38 9.22
C LEU A 84 -8.82 2.49 8.12
N SER A 85 -9.38 3.69 7.91
CA SER A 85 -10.40 3.94 6.89
C SER A 85 -9.87 3.74 5.47
N ALA A 86 -8.60 4.06 5.24
CA ALA A 86 -7.95 3.89 3.93
C ALA A 86 -7.58 2.42 3.63
N ILE A 87 -7.20 1.64 4.63
CA ILE A 87 -6.68 0.27 4.42
C ILE A 87 -7.75 -0.81 4.58
N ALA A 88 -8.76 -0.61 5.44
CA ALA A 88 -9.78 -1.63 5.69
C ALA A 88 -10.51 -2.11 4.41
N PRO A 89 -10.84 -1.23 3.44
CA PRO A 89 -11.42 -1.66 2.16
C PRO A 89 -10.47 -2.54 1.34
N LEU A 90 -9.16 -2.25 1.37
CA LEU A 90 -8.14 -3.05 0.68
C LEU A 90 -8.06 -4.47 1.24
N LEU A 91 -8.18 -4.60 2.56
CA LEU A 91 -8.16 -5.90 3.24
C LEU A 91 -9.42 -6.74 2.96
N THR A 92 -10.54 -6.07 2.72
CA THR A 92 -11.82 -6.72 2.43
C THR A 92 -11.88 -7.21 0.98
N ASN A 93 -11.14 -6.56 0.08
CA ASN A 93 -11.15 -6.83 -1.37
C ASN A 93 -9.75 -7.20 -1.91
N LEU A 94 -9.03 -8.10 -1.23
CA LEU A 94 -7.64 -8.42 -1.59
C LEU A 94 -7.49 -9.02 -3.00
N ASP A 95 -8.46 -9.79 -3.48
CA ASP A 95 -8.39 -10.38 -4.82
C ASP A 95 -8.54 -9.32 -5.92
N LEU A 96 -9.42 -8.34 -5.70
CA LEU A 96 -9.54 -7.19 -6.60
C LEU A 96 -8.26 -6.34 -6.57
N LEU A 97 -7.68 -6.14 -5.38
CA LEU A 97 -6.40 -5.43 -5.26
C LEU A 97 -5.28 -6.15 -6.01
N ARG A 98 -5.16 -7.48 -5.89
CA ARG A 98 -4.19 -8.28 -6.65
C ARG A 98 -4.37 -8.09 -8.14
N THR A 99 -5.60 -8.25 -8.62
CA THR A 99 -5.97 -8.09 -10.04
C THR A 99 -5.60 -6.71 -10.56
N ASN A 100 -5.86 -5.66 -9.77
CA ASN A 100 -5.52 -4.28 -10.17
C ASN A 100 -4.00 -4.04 -10.17
N PHE A 101 -3.25 -4.64 -9.24
CA PHE A 101 -1.80 -4.58 -9.32
C PHE A 101 -1.25 -5.33 -10.54
N ASP A 102 -1.85 -6.46 -10.96
CA ASP A 102 -1.46 -7.16 -12.20
C ASP A 102 -1.69 -6.26 -13.42
N ARG A 103 -2.88 -5.68 -13.52
CA ARG A 103 -3.22 -4.77 -14.64
C ARG A 103 -2.28 -3.57 -14.74
N VAL A 104 -1.88 -2.98 -13.61
CA VAL A 104 -0.94 -1.86 -13.61
C VAL A 104 0.47 -2.32 -13.97
N ALA A 105 0.90 -3.49 -13.51
CA ALA A 105 2.19 -4.05 -13.90
C ALA A 105 2.22 -4.33 -15.42
N ASP A 106 1.19 -4.96 -15.96
CA ASP A 106 1.03 -5.19 -17.39
C ASP A 106 1.01 -3.87 -18.17
N ALA A 107 0.22 -2.89 -17.73
CA ALA A 107 0.16 -1.58 -18.37
C ALA A 107 1.50 -0.83 -18.33
N GLN A 108 2.31 -0.99 -17.27
CA GLN A 108 3.67 -0.44 -17.22
C GLN A 108 4.63 -1.20 -18.12
N GLU A 109 4.49 -2.51 -18.21
CA GLU A 109 5.30 -3.37 -19.07
C GLU A 109 5.07 -3.09 -20.56
N TYR A 110 3.81 -2.92 -20.97
CA TYR A 110 3.42 -2.66 -22.36
C TYR A 110 3.38 -1.17 -22.73
N GLY A 111 3.06 -0.27 -21.80
CA GLY A 111 2.84 1.15 -22.05
C GLY A 111 4.00 2.09 -21.70
N GLY A 112 5.05 1.61 -21.03
CA GLY A 112 6.07 2.47 -20.39
C GLY A 112 7.52 2.12 -20.69
N SER A 113 7.86 1.62 -21.89
CA SER A 113 9.22 1.19 -22.23
C SER A 113 10.30 2.26 -21.94
N MET A 114 9.99 3.54 -22.14
CA MET A 114 10.90 4.66 -21.80
C MET A 114 11.06 4.87 -20.29
N GLN A 115 9.96 4.80 -19.52
CA GLN A 115 10.00 4.90 -18.06
C GLN A 115 10.69 3.67 -17.44
N LYS A 116 10.56 2.48 -18.04
CA LYS A 116 11.24 1.25 -17.63
C LYS A 116 12.74 1.35 -17.89
N GLU A 117 13.15 1.85 -19.05
CA GLU A 117 14.55 2.14 -19.36
C GLU A 117 15.13 3.21 -18.43
N TYR A 118 14.38 4.28 -18.17
CA TYR A 118 14.77 5.34 -17.23
C TYR A 118 14.90 4.80 -15.79
N ALA A 119 13.93 4.02 -15.33
CA ALA A 119 13.95 3.38 -14.01
C ALA A 119 15.13 2.40 -13.86
N SER A 120 15.41 1.61 -14.91
CA SER A 120 16.54 0.70 -14.95
C SER A 120 17.88 1.44 -14.93
N ARG A 121 17.97 2.61 -15.57
CA ARG A 121 19.19 3.44 -15.60
C ARG A 121 19.40 4.29 -14.35
N ALA A 122 18.31 4.67 -13.68
CA ALA A 122 18.32 5.60 -12.56
C ALA A 122 17.81 4.94 -11.26
N SER A 123 18.04 3.64 -11.07
CA SER A 123 17.54 2.85 -9.93
C SER A 123 18.07 3.37 -8.58
N THR A 124 17.40 4.40 -8.06
CA THR A 124 17.58 4.98 -6.72
C THR A 124 16.27 4.79 -5.94
N THR A 125 16.36 4.78 -4.61
CA THR A 125 15.17 4.62 -3.73
C THR A 125 14.11 5.69 -4.00
N GLU A 126 14.52 6.92 -4.31
CA GLU A 126 13.60 8.00 -4.65
C GLU A 126 12.80 7.72 -5.93
N ASN A 127 13.47 7.25 -6.99
CA ASN A 127 12.79 6.90 -8.24
C ASN A 127 11.82 5.72 -8.07
N GLN A 128 12.18 4.73 -7.25
CA GLN A 128 11.28 3.62 -6.92
C GLN A 128 10.03 4.11 -6.16
N LEU A 129 10.19 5.07 -5.23
CA LEU A 129 9.05 5.69 -4.52
C LEU A 129 8.16 6.51 -5.47
N VAL A 130 8.74 7.18 -6.47
CA VAL A 130 7.98 7.93 -7.50
C VAL A 130 7.16 6.99 -8.38
N LEU A 131 7.76 5.91 -8.88
CA LEU A 131 7.04 4.91 -9.70
C LEU A 131 5.93 4.22 -8.92
N LEU A 132 6.19 3.94 -7.65
CA LEU A 132 5.19 3.38 -6.74
C LEU A 132 4.05 4.38 -6.48
N LYS A 133 4.34 5.66 -6.25
CA LYS A 133 3.33 6.72 -6.15
C LYS A 133 2.48 6.79 -7.43
N ASN A 134 3.10 6.70 -8.60
CA ASN A 134 2.37 6.69 -9.88
C ASN A 134 1.48 5.46 -10.03
N SER A 135 1.97 4.28 -9.62
CA SER A 135 1.21 3.02 -9.66
C SER A 135 0.01 3.06 -8.70
N VAL A 136 0.22 3.55 -7.47
CA VAL A 136 -0.85 3.75 -6.49
C VAL A 136 -1.86 4.77 -7.00
N ASN A 137 -1.43 5.88 -7.61
CA ASN A 137 -2.34 6.84 -8.21
C ASN A 137 -3.19 6.22 -9.34
N ALA A 138 -2.57 5.43 -10.22
CA ALA A 138 -3.30 4.74 -11.29
C ALA A 138 -4.34 3.75 -10.72
N ILE A 139 -3.99 3.01 -9.67
CA ILE A 139 -4.92 2.13 -8.95
C ILE A 139 -6.04 2.95 -8.29
N SER A 140 -5.72 4.07 -7.64
CA SER A 140 -6.69 4.95 -6.99
C SER A 140 -7.66 5.57 -7.98
N VAL A 141 -7.21 5.95 -9.18
CA VAL A 141 -8.11 6.42 -10.26
C VAL A 141 -9.00 5.27 -10.74
N THR A 142 -8.42 4.09 -10.99
CA THR A 142 -9.19 2.92 -11.45
C THR A 142 -10.24 2.48 -10.42
N LEU A 143 -9.87 2.43 -9.14
CA LEU A 143 -10.77 2.14 -8.03
C LEU A 143 -11.76 3.29 -7.83
N GLY A 144 -11.31 4.54 -7.91
CA GLY A 144 -12.15 5.74 -7.85
C GLY A 144 -13.26 5.70 -8.88
N ASP A 145 -12.95 5.42 -10.15
CA ASP A 145 -13.94 5.28 -11.23
C ASP A 145 -14.88 4.09 -11.02
N THR A 146 -14.39 3.00 -10.42
CA THR A 146 -15.18 1.79 -10.14
C THR A 146 -16.11 1.96 -8.93
N PHE A 147 -15.67 2.69 -7.90
CA PHE A 147 -16.40 2.92 -6.64
C PHE A 147 -17.10 4.29 -6.58
N LEU A 148 -16.87 5.17 -7.55
CA LEU A 148 -17.53 6.47 -7.73
C LEU A 148 -19.06 6.38 -7.63
N PRO A 149 -19.73 5.35 -8.20
CA PRO A 149 -21.17 5.19 -8.04
C PRO A 149 -21.59 4.95 -6.58
N ALA A 150 -20.84 4.12 -5.84
CA ALA A 150 -21.14 3.78 -4.45
C ALA A 150 -20.83 4.91 -3.46
N ILE A 151 -19.91 5.83 -3.82
CA ILE A 151 -19.58 7.02 -3.03
C ILE A 151 -20.54 8.18 -3.35
N ASN A 152 -21.04 8.29 -4.58
CA ASN A 152 -22.02 9.31 -4.97
C ASN A 152 -23.47 8.99 -4.57
N GLU A 153 -23.76 7.74 -4.19
CA GLU A 153 -25.07 7.31 -3.66
C GLU A 153 -25.14 7.33 -2.12
N ALA A 154 -24.08 7.76 -1.42
CA ALA A 154 -24.05 8.02 0.02
C ALA A 154 -24.18 9.52 0.34
#